data_AF-A0A2H9U6U1-F1
#
_entry.id   AF-A0A2H9U6U1-F1
#
_cell.length_a   1.000
_cell.length_b   1.000
_cell.length_c   1.000
_cell.angle_alpha   90.00
_cell.angle_beta   90.00
_cell.angle_gamma   90.00
#
_symmetry.space_group_name_H-M   'P 1'
#
loop_
_entity.id
_entity.type
_entity.pdbx_description
1 polymer ?
#
loop_
_entity_poly.entity_id
_entity_poly.type
_entity_poly.pdbx_seq_one_letter_code
_entity_poly.pdbx_strand_id
1 'polypeptide(L)' 'MSDARTAIVTRPFDPETTEQPFGKRWGGDVFMLTEAHLAALQAGKAIALDVMNEYLCFVVLEKQNNGQ' A
#
# COMPACT_ATOMS: atom_id res chain seq x y z
N MET A 1 -10.44 15.15 -1.19
CA MET A 1 -9.63 15.20 -2.42
C MET A 1 -8.87 13.89 -2.47
N SER A 2 -9.09 13.06 -3.50
CA SER A 2 -8.27 11.85 -3.69
C SER A 2 -6.83 12.31 -3.90
N ASP A 3 -5.92 11.91 -3.01
CA ASP A 3 -4.51 12.19 -3.17
C ASP A 3 -4.07 11.56 -4.50
N ALA A 4 -3.34 12.30 -5.34
CA ALA A 4 -2.97 11.91 -6.71
C ALA A 4 -2.05 10.66 -6.78
N ARG A 5 -1.78 10.06 -5.62
CA ARG A 5 -0.92 8.90 -5.38
C ARG A 5 -1.69 7.65 -4.93
N THR A 6 -3.02 7.71 -4.83
CA THR A 6 -3.84 6.58 -4.35
C THR A 6 -4.96 6.24 -5.33
N ALA A 7 -5.18 4.94 -5.57
CA ALA A 7 -6.27 4.41 -6.37
C ALA A 7 -6.76 3.10 -5.74
N ILE A 8 -8.08 2.95 -5.61
CA ILE A 8 -8.68 1.69 -5.16
C ILE A 8 -8.81 0.79 -6.39
N VAL A 9 -8.16 -0.38 -6.35
CA VAL A 9 -8.23 -1.39 -7.41
C VAL A 9 -8.83 -2.68 -6.86
N THR A 10 -9.45 -3.48 -7.73
CA THR A 10 -10.12 -4.73 -7.32
C THR A 10 -9.15 -5.86 -6.99
N ARG A 11 -7.97 -5.87 -7.62
CA ARG A 11 -6.89 -6.82 -7.39
C ARG A 11 -5.54 -6.23 -7.81
N PRO A 12 -4.41 -6.76 -7.32
CA PRO A 12 -3.10 -6.45 -7.88
C PRO A 12 -3.04 -6.75 -9.38
N PHE A 13 -2.24 -6.00 -10.12
CA PHE A 13 -2.08 -6.09 -11.57
C PHE A 13 -0.60 -5.97 -11.94
N ASP A 14 -0.24 -6.36 -13.16
CA ASP A 14 1.11 -6.18 -13.69
C ASP A 14 1.39 -4.70 -13.97
N PRO A 15 2.32 -4.07 -13.22
CA PRO A 15 2.63 -2.65 -13.34
C PRO A 15 3.27 -2.27 -14.69
N GLU A 16 3.81 -3.23 -15.46
CA GLU A 16 4.47 -2.94 -16.74
C GLU A 16 3.49 -2.75 -17.91
N THR A 17 2.20 -3.00 -17.66
CA THR A 17 1.12 -2.77 -18.62
C THR A 17 0.65 -1.31 -18.60
N THR A 18 0.26 -0.77 -19.77
CA THR A 18 -0.07 0.66 -19.93
C THR A 18 -1.46 1.06 -19.44
N GLU A 19 -2.39 0.12 -19.26
CA GLU A 19 -3.80 0.37 -18.91
C GLU A 19 -4.07 0.32 -17.40
N GLN A 20 -3.27 1.04 -16.61
CA GLN A 20 -3.33 1.01 -15.14
C GLN A 20 -3.50 2.41 -14.54
N PRO A 21 -3.97 2.55 -13.28
CA PRO A 21 -4.35 3.84 -12.69
C PRO A 21 -3.25 4.90 -12.68
N PHE A 22 -1.99 4.45 -12.78
CA PHE A 22 -0.80 5.29 -12.72
C PHE A 22 0.05 5.24 -13.99
N GLY A 23 -0.48 4.67 -15.08
CA GLY A 23 0.26 4.36 -16.32
C GLY A 23 1.29 3.23 -16.14
N LYS A 24 2.14 3.04 -17.16
CA LYS A 24 3.24 2.06 -17.11
C LYS A 24 4.25 2.38 -16.01
N ARG A 25 4.60 1.38 -15.21
CA ARG A 25 5.68 1.41 -14.22
C ARG A 25 6.66 0.26 -14.50
N TRP A 26 7.86 0.35 -13.94
CA TRP A 26 8.88 -0.69 -14.07
C TRP A 26 9.05 -1.32 -12.68
N GLY A 27 8.53 -2.53 -12.51
CA GLY A 27 8.51 -3.25 -11.24
C GLY A 27 7.32 -2.95 -10.32
N GLY A 28 7.04 -3.91 -9.43
CA GLY A 28 6.06 -3.80 -8.36
C GLY A 28 5.92 -5.11 -7.58
N ASP A 29 5.95 -5.02 -6.26
CA ASP A 29 5.80 -6.16 -5.36
C ASP A 29 4.40 -6.23 -4.76
N VAL A 30 3.92 -7.45 -4.53
CA VAL A 30 2.65 -7.71 -3.85
C VAL A 30 2.94 -8.34 -2.49
N PHE A 31 2.67 -7.60 -1.42
CA PHE A 31 2.74 -8.10 -0.06
C PHE A 31 1.35 -8.48 0.43
N MET A 32 1.21 -9.72 0.91
CA MET A 32 -0.04 -10.20 1.50
C MET A 32 -0.08 -9.88 2.99
N LEU A 33 -1.11 -9.16 3.42
CA LEU A 33 -1.32 -8.89 4.85
C LEU A 33 -2.23 -9.97 5.45
N THR A 34 -1.84 -10.47 6.61
CA THR A 34 -2.66 -11.40 7.41
C THR A 34 -3.56 -10.61 8.36
N GLU A 35 -4.52 -11.28 8.99
CA GLU A 35 -5.36 -10.67 10.03
C GLU A 35 -4.53 -10.11 11.19
N ALA A 36 -3.43 -10.76 11.57
CA ALA A 36 -2.53 -10.28 12.61
C ALA A 36 -1.85 -8.94 12.21
N HIS A 37 -1.51 -8.79 10.93
CA HIS A 37 -0.99 -7.53 10.39
C HIS A 37 -2.04 -6.42 10.47
N LEU A 38 -3.29 -6.72 10.12
CA LEU A 38 -4.40 -5.77 10.22
C LEU A 38 -4.65 -5.35 11.68
N ALA A 39 -4.65 -6.30 12.61
CA ALA A 39 -4.79 -6.01 14.04
C ALA A 39 -3.65 -5.14 14.57
N ALA A 40 -2.41 -5.36 14.12
CA ALA A 40 -1.28 -4.53 14.48
C ALA A 40 -1.44 -3.08 13.98
N LEU A 41 -1.88 -2.90 12.74
CA LEU A 41 -2.18 -1.58 12.16
C LEU A 41 -3.29 -0.86 12.94
N GLN A 42 -4.38 -1.54 13.26
CA GLN A 42 -5.48 -1.00 14.07
C GLN A 42 -5.02 -0.61 15.48
N ALA A 43 -4.06 -1.35 16.05
CA ALA A 43 -3.43 -1.03 17.33
C ALA A 43 -2.41 0.12 17.24
N GLY A 44 -2.23 0.75 16.08
CA GLY A 44 -1.31 1.88 15.88
C GLY A 44 0.15 1.49 15.68
N LYS A 45 0.43 0.22 15.36
CA LYS A 45 1.77 -0.23 14.96
C LYS A 45 1.98 -0.05 13.46
N ALA A 46 3.24 -0.11 13.02
CA ALA A 46 3.62 -0.11 11.61
C ALA A 46 4.01 -1.53 11.15
N ILE A 47 3.88 -1.80 9.86
CA ILE A 47 4.42 -2.99 9.20
C ILE A 47 5.60 -2.55 8.34
N ALA A 48 6.76 -3.16 8.53
CA ALA A 48 7.92 -3.00 7.64
C ALA A 48 7.88 -4.09 6.56
N LEU A 49 8.09 -3.69 5.31
CA LEU A 49 8.18 -4.56 4.15
C LEU A 49 9.58 -4.37 3.55
N ASP A 50 10.33 -5.46 3.43
CA ASP A 50 11.60 -5.46 2.71
C ASP A 50 11.34 -5.55 1.22
N VAL A 51 11.69 -4.50 0.49
CA VAL A 51 11.52 -4.40 -0.96
C VAL A 51 12.84 -4.74 -1.61
N MET A 52 12.92 -5.95 -2.14
CA MET A 52 14.05 -6.47 -2.92
C MET A 52 15.41 -6.36 -2.21
N ASN A 53 15.47 -6.29 -0.87
CA ASN A 53 16.70 -6.02 -0.12
C ASN A 53 17.39 -4.69 -0.51
N GLU A 54 16.64 -3.75 -1.09
CA GLU A 54 17.12 -2.42 -1.45
C GLU A 54 16.65 -1.36 -0.46
N TYR A 55 15.39 -1.44 -0.02
CA TYR A 55 14.82 -0.49 0.92
C TYR A 55 13.64 -1.06 1.71
N LEU A 56 13.29 -0.38 2.81
CA LEU A 56 12.11 -0.71 3.61
C LEU A 56 10.94 0.20 3.23
N CYS A 57 9.78 -0.41 2.94
CA CYS A 57 8.50 0.28 2.86
C CYS A 57 7.73 0.09 4.16
N PHE A 58 7.14 1.16 4.70
CA PHE A 58 6.33 1.08 5.92
C PHE A 58 4.85 1.31 5.59
N VAL A 59 4.01 0.36 6.01
CA VAL A 59 2.55 0.53 6.00
C VAL A 59 2.12 0.99 7.37
N VAL A 60 1.41 2.12 7.40
CA VAL A 60 0.82 2.70 8.60
C VAL A 60 -0.66 2.96 8.34
N LEU A 61 -1.50 2.72 9.34
CA LEU A 61 -2.91 3.08 9.26
C LEU A 61 -3.06 4.56 9.60
N GLU A 62 -3.43 5.36 8.61
CA GLU A 62 -3.83 6.74 8.84
C GLU A 62 -5.10 6.76 9.69
N LYS A 63 -5.04 7.40 10.85
CA LYS A 63 -6.24 7.67 11.63
C LYS A 63 -6.98 8.79 10.94
N GLN A 64 -8.20 8.52 10.47
CA GLN A 64 -9.08 9.60 10.05
C GLN A 64 -9.33 10.51 11.25
N ASN A 65 -8.75 11.70 11.22
CA ASN A 65 -9.16 12.77 12.13
C ASN A 65 -10.57 13.21 11.68
N ASN A 66 -11.60 12.57 12.24
CA ASN A 66 -12.94 13.12 12.21
C ASN A 66 -12.91 14.35 13.11
N GLY A 67 -12.58 15.51 12.53
CA GLY A 67 -12.58 16.79 13.22
C GLY A 67 -13.89 16.96 13.97
N GLN A 68 -13.78 17.09 15.29
CA GLN A 68 -14.83 17.55 16.18
C GLN A 68 -15.02 19.05 15.99
#